data_AF-A0A6D0ICH9-F1
#
_entry.id   AF-A0A6D0ICH9-F1
#
_cell.length_a   1.000
_cell.length_b   1.000
_cell.length_c   1.000
_cell.angle_alpha   90.00
_cell.angle_beta   90.00
_cell.angle_gamma   90.00
#
_symmetry.space_group_name_H-M   'P 1'
#
loop_
_entity.id
_entity.type
_entity.pdbx_description
1 polymer ?
#
loop_
_entity_poly.entity_id
_entity_poly.type
_entity_poly.pdbx_seq_one_letter_code
_entity_poly.pdbx_strand_id
1 'polypeptide(L)'
;VSLAMQNKTLLFSLDDTLVNNALQTLNKNRPAMVDVIPTDGIVPLYINPQGVAKLLRNETLTSLPKNLEPVFYNAAQTLLMPKLDALSQQPRYVMKLAQMEPGAAWQWLPITWQPL
;
A
#
# COMPACT_ATOMS: atom_id res chain seq x y z
N VAL A 1 4.72 14.23 7.47
CA VAL A 1 5.80 13.31 7.06
C VAL A 1 6.54 12.87 8.30
N SER A 2 6.67 11.57 8.51
CA SER A 2 7.30 10.98 9.69
C SER A 2 8.50 10.12 9.31
N LEU A 3 9.50 10.18 10.17
CA LEU A 3 10.73 9.41 10.09
C LEU A 3 11.01 8.81 11.47
N ALA A 4 11.32 7.52 11.53
CA ALA A 4 11.73 6.86 12.76
C ALA A 4 12.89 5.90 12.50
N MET A 5 13.73 5.70 13.51
CA MET A 5 14.80 4.71 13.48
C MET A 5 14.58 3.72 14.60
N GLN A 6 14.62 2.43 14.26
CA GLN A 6 14.62 1.36 15.25
C GLN A 6 15.73 0.35 14.94
N ASN A 7 16.63 0.16 15.90
CA ASN A 7 17.86 -0.64 15.76
C ASN A 7 18.72 -0.26 14.55
N LYS A 8 18.56 -0.96 13.42
CA LYS A 8 19.30 -0.73 12.17
C LYS A 8 18.34 -0.45 10.99
N THR A 9 17.07 -0.18 11.28
CA THR A 9 16.01 0.01 10.29
C THR A 9 15.51 1.45 10.33
N LEU A 10 15.51 2.11 9.16
CA LEU A 10 14.92 3.42 8.95
C LEU A 10 13.50 3.25 8.40
N LEU A 11 12.54 3.91 9.02
CA LEU A 11 11.13 3.91 8.64
C LEU A 11 10.70 5.31 8.24
N PHE A 12 10.02 5.44 7.10
CA PHE A 12 9.55 6.72 6.58
C PHE A 12 8.15 6.57 5.98
N SER A 13 7.29 7.55 6.23
CA SER A 13 5.99 7.65 5.55
C SER A 13 5.44 9.07 5.57
N LEU A 14 4.53 9.37 4.63
CA LEU A 14 3.70 10.57 4.67
C LEU A 14 2.58 10.47 5.71
N ASP A 15 2.17 9.24 6.08
CA ASP A 15 1.16 8.97 7.13
C ASP A 15 1.86 8.44 8.40
N ASP A 16 1.83 9.25 9.45
CA ASP A 16 2.47 8.96 10.74
C ASP A 16 1.93 7.66 11.38
N THR A 17 0.68 7.29 11.08
CA THR A 17 0.09 6.04 11.57
C THR A 17 0.80 4.81 10.98
N LEU A 18 1.35 4.92 9.76
CA LEU A 18 2.11 3.83 9.13
C LEU A 18 3.48 3.65 9.78
N VAL A 19 4.16 4.74 10.16
CA VAL A 19 5.42 4.67 10.91
C VAL A 19 5.19 4.02 12.28
N ASN A 20 4.12 4.42 12.98
CA ASN A 20 3.76 3.82 14.27
C ASN A 20 3.40 2.34 14.16
N ASN A 21 2.65 1.94 13.13
CA ASN A 21 2.34 0.53 12.87
C ASN A 21 3.62 -0.29 12.61
N ALA A 22 4.55 0.24 11.82
CA ALA A 22 5.82 -0.43 11.54
C ALA A 22 6.69 -0.58 12.80
N LEU A 23 6.77 0.45 13.66
CA LEU A 23 7.43 0.34 14.96
C LEU A 23 6.78 -0.72 15.86
N GLN A 24 5.44 -0.81 15.88
CA GLN A 24 4.74 -1.85 16.63
C GLN A 24 5.01 -3.26 16.09
N THR A 25 5.09 -3.42 14.76
CA THR A 25 5.45 -4.71 14.13
C THR A 25 6.89 -5.10 14.46
N LEU A 26 7.86 -4.17 14.39
CA LEU A 26 9.25 -4.42 14.80
C LEU A 26 9.36 -4.81 16.28
N ASN A 27 8.50 -4.24 17.13
CA ASN A 27 8.38 -4.59 18.55
C ASN A 27 7.57 -5.86 18.83
N LYS A 28 7.11 -6.58 17.79
CA LYS A 28 6.26 -7.79 17.91
C LYS A 28 4.93 -7.55 18.64
N ASN A 29 4.47 -6.31 18.74
CA ASN A 29 3.19 -5.94 19.35
C ASN A 29 2.05 -5.89 18.33
N ARG A 30 2.36 -6.13 17.05
CA ARG A 30 1.42 -6.18 15.94
C ARG A 30 1.88 -7.26 14.94
N PRO A 31 0.97 -8.03 14.33
CA PRO A 31 1.32 -9.03 13.33
C PRO A 31 2.14 -8.42 12.19
N ALA A 32 3.10 -9.17 11.69
CA ALA A 32 3.88 -8.81 10.52
C ALA A 32 3.11 -9.11 9.25
N MET A 33 3.45 -8.42 8.16
CA MET A 33 2.81 -8.67 6.86
C MET A 33 3.02 -10.11 6.37
N VAL A 34 4.14 -10.74 6.74
CA VAL A 34 4.43 -12.15 6.45
C VAL A 34 3.43 -13.11 7.09
N ASP A 35 2.73 -12.71 8.15
CA ASP A 35 1.74 -13.54 8.84
C ASP A 35 0.42 -13.64 8.06
N VAL A 36 0.17 -12.73 7.12
CA VAL A 36 -1.07 -12.65 6.33
C VAL A 36 -0.86 -12.89 4.83
N ILE A 37 0.38 -13.15 4.40
CA ILE A 37 0.71 -13.47 3.01
C ILE A 37 0.67 -15.00 2.82
N PRO A 38 0.12 -15.51 1.70
CA PRO A 38 0.15 -16.93 1.40
C PRO A 38 1.59 -17.48 1.37
N THR A 39 1.83 -18.57 2.09
CA THR A 39 3.16 -19.20 2.18
C THR A 39 3.48 -20.10 0.99
N ASP A 40 2.49 -20.37 0.14
CA ASP A 40 2.60 -21.24 -1.03
C ASP A 40 3.06 -20.45 -2.27
N GLY A 41 4.33 -20.06 -2.29
CA GLY A 41 4.97 -19.48 -3.48
C GLY A 41 5.63 -18.12 -3.25
N ILE A 42 6.06 -17.49 -4.34
CA ILE A 42 6.77 -16.21 -4.31
C ILE A 42 5.77 -15.07 -4.48
N VAL A 43 5.72 -14.15 -3.51
CA VAL A 43 4.83 -12.99 -3.51
C VAL A 43 5.65 -11.70 -3.65
N PRO A 44 5.96 -11.24 -4.88
CA PRO A 44 6.74 -10.02 -5.07
C PRO A 44 5.96 -8.74 -4.77
N LEU A 45 4.62 -8.79 -4.76
CA LEU A 45 3.79 -7.61 -4.59
C LEU A 45 2.54 -7.91 -3.74
N TYR A 46 2.30 -7.01 -2.79
CA TYR A 46 1.09 -6.93 -1.99
C TYR A 46 0.50 -5.52 -2.17
N ILE A 47 -0.83 -5.45 -2.36
CA ILE A 47 -1.57 -4.21 -2.52
C ILE A 47 -2.67 -4.16 -1.46
N ASN A 48 -2.73 -3.03 -0.74
CA ASN A 48 -3.82 -2.70 0.17
C ASN A 48 -4.64 -1.52 -0.40
N PRO A 49 -5.70 -1.77 -1.18
CA PRO A 49 -6.46 -0.72 -1.84
C PRO A 49 -7.05 0.31 -0.88
N GLN A 50 -7.55 -0.12 0.28
CA GLN A 50 -8.05 0.77 1.33
C GLN A 50 -6.98 1.74 1.83
N GLY A 51 -5.78 1.23 2.09
CA GLY A 51 -4.64 2.06 2.53
C GLY A 51 -4.21 3.06 1.46
N VAL A 52 -4.12 2.61 0.21
CA VAL A 52 -3.78 3.47 -0.95
C VAL A 52 -4.82 4.56 -1.15
N ALA A 53 -6.12 4.21 -1.14
CA ALA A 53 -7.21 5.16 -1.28
C ALA A 53 -7.17 6.25 -0.20
N LYS A 54 -6.94 5.87 1.06
CA LYS A 54 -6.79 6.80 2.18
C LYS A 54 -5.61 7.75 1.99
N LEU A 55 -4.44 7.22 1.62
CA LEU A 55 -3.24 8.03 1.37
C LEU A 55 -3.47 9.05 0.25
N LEU A 56 -4.01 8.61 -0.89
CA LEU A 56 -4.29 9.48 -2.01
C LEU A 56 -5.33 10.56 -1.67
N ARG A 57 -6.37 10.20 -0.91
CA ARG A 57 -7.39 11.15 -0.44
C ARG A 57 -6.76 12.24 0.42
N ASN A 58 -5.96 11.84 1.42
CA ASN A 58 -5.30 12.78 2.32
C ASN A 58 -4.34 13.71 1.58
N GLU A 59 -3.50 13.16 0.70
CA GLU A 59 -2.54 13.93 -0.08
C GLU A 59 -3.26 14.92 -1.01
N THR A 60 -4.30 14.47 -1.70
CA THR A 60 -5.11 15.33 -2.58
C THR A 60 -5.73 16.49 -1.83
N LEU A 61 -6.37 16.24 -0.68
CA LEU A 61 -7.06 17.30 0.08
C LEU A 61 -6.08 18.27 0.74
N THR A 62 -4.87 17.81 1.08
CA THR A 62 -3.80 18.65 1.63
C THR A 62 -3.17 19.51 0.54
N SER A 63 -2.95 18.94 -0.64
CA SER A 63 -2.36 19.62 -1.79
C SER A 63 -3.32 20.57 -2.50
N LEU A 64 -4.63 20.36 -2.39
CA LEU A 64 -5.66 21.21 -3.02
C LEU A 64 -6.53 21.93 -1.97
N PRO A 65 -6.02 22.92 -1.22
CA PRO A 65 -6.85 23.64 -0.24
C PRO A 65 -8.01 24.35 -0.93
N LYS A 66 -9.24 24.15 -0.44
CA LYS A 66 -10.47 24.68 -1.06
C LYS A 66 -10.45 26.20 -1.27
N ASN A 67 -9.78 26.94 -0.38
CA ASN A 67 -9.65 28.40 -0.44
C ASN A 67 -8.62 28.89 -1.45
N LEU A 68 -7.64 28.06 -1.82
CA LEU A 68 -6.58 28.41 -2.77
C LEU A 68 -6.86 27.85 -4.17
N GLU A 69 -7.43 26.66 -4.25
CA GLU A 69 -7.64 25.94 -5.50
C GLU A 69 -9.06 25.37 -5.64
N PRO A 70 -10.10 26.22 -5.66
CA PRO A 70 -11.49 25.78 -5.61
C PRO A 70 -11.92 24.93 -6.82
N VAL A 71 -11.39 25.21 -8.01
CA VAL A 71 -11.72 24.45 -9.24
C VAL A 71 -11.15 23.03 -9.16
N PHE A 72 -9.87 22.89 -8.81
CA PHE A 72 -9.25 21.57 -8.66
C PHE A 72 -9.79 20.80 -7.47
N TYR A 73 -10.10 21.48 -6.37
CA TYR A 73 -10.80 20.87 -5.23
C TYR A 73 -12.16 20.30 -5.66
N ASN A 74 -12.96 21.05 -6.42
CA ASN A 74 -14.25 20.58 -6.93
C ASN A 74 -14.09 19.41 -7.91
N ALA A 75 -13.11 19.46 -8.82
CA ALA A 75 -12.81 18.35 -9.73
C ALA A 75 -12.36 17.09 -8.95
N ALA A 76 -11.52 17.23 -7.93
CA ALA A 76 -11.13 16.13 -7.08
C ALA A 76 -12.34 15.53 -6.33
N GLN A 77 -13.19 16.38 -5.74
CA GLN A 77 -14.41 15.93 -5.05
C GLN A 77 -15.37 15.17 -5.97
N THR A 78 -15.55 15.66 -7.20
CA THR A 78 -16.54 15.10 -8.13
C THR A 78 -16.04 13.91 -8.94
N LEU A 79 -14.75 13.88 -9.29
CA LEU A 79 -14.19 12.89 -10.22
C LEU A 79 -13.23 11.90 -9.56
N LEU A 80 -12.47 12.34 -8.55
CA LEU A 80 -11.45 11.52 -7.90
C LEU A 80 -12.00 10.82 -6.66
N MET A 81 -12.72 11.52 -5.77
CA MET A 81 -13.23 10.92 -4.53
C MET A 81 -14.08 9.67 -4.77
N PRO A 82 -15.01 9.63 -5.75
CA PRO A 82 -15.77 8.41 -6.03
C PRO A 82 -14.88 7.23 -6.46
N LYS A 83 -13.78 7.49 -7.17
CA LYS A 83 -12.82 6.45 -7.58
C LYS A 83 -12.02 5.94 -6.38
N LEU A 84 -11.64 6.83 -5.47
CA LEU A 84 -10.97 6.44 -4.23
C LEU A 84 -11.91 5.66 -3.31
N ASP A 85 -13.20 6.02 -3.29
CA ASP A 85 -14.23 5.26 -2.57
C ASP A 85 -14.37 3.85 -3.17
N ALA A 86 -14.50 3.73 -4.49
CA ALA A 86 -14.54 2.43 -5.16
C ALA A 86 -13.27 1.60 -4.93
N LEU A 87 -12.10 2.22 -4.96
CA LEU A 87 -10.82 1.56 -4.66
C LEU A 87 -10.78 1.06 -3.21
N SER A 88 -11.32 1.84 -2.27
CA SER A 88 -11.33 1.47 -0.84
C SER A 88 -12.15 0.22 -0.53
N GLN A 89 -13.11 -0.13 -1.40
CA GLN A 89 -13.95 -1.32 -1.27
C GLN A 89 -13.31 -2.57 -1.90
N GLN A 90 -12.19 -2.43 -2.61
CA GLN A 90 -11.49 -3.59 -3.18
C GLN A 90 -10.79 -4.39 -2.07
N PRO A 91 -10.79 -5.74 -2.15
CA PRO A 91 -10.05 -6.56 -1.20
C PRO A 91 -8.55 -6.29 -1.33
N ARG A 92 -7.78 -6.75 -0.34
CA ARG A 92 -6.33 -6.75 -0.48
C ARG A 92 -5.94 -7.76 -1.56
N TYR A 93 -4.88 -7.48 -2.29
CA TYR A 93 -4.42 -8.38 -3.34
C TYR A 93 -2.96 -8.74 -3.14
N VAL A 94 -2.63 -9.97 -3.53
CA VAL A 94 -1.26 -10.41 -3.76
C VAL A 94 -1.07 -10.77 -5.22
N MET A 95 0.10 -10.43 -5.74
CA MET A 95 0.60 -11.01 -6.98
C MET A 95 1.46 -12.20 -6.59
N LYS A 96 1.18 -13.37 -7.16
CA LYS A 96 2.01 -14.57 -7.03
C LYS A 96 2.74 -14.83 -8.33
N LEU A 97 4.01 -15.20 -8.23
CA LEU A 97 4.80 -15.73 -9.33
C LEU A 97 4.74 -17.25 -9.31
N ALA A 98 4.72 -17.85 -10.51
CA ALA A 98 5.02 -19.27 -10.64
C ALA A 98 6.41 -19.58 -10.07
N GLN A 99 6.55 -20.77 -9.49
CA GLN A 99 7.83 -21.22 -8.96
C GLN A 99 8.84 -21.40 -10.09
N MET A 100 10.07 -20.94 -9.85
CA MET A 100 11.17 -21.04 -10.81
C MET A 100 12.20 -22.03 -10.28
N GLU A 101 12.69 -22.90 -11.16
CA GLU A 101 13.85 -23.74 -10.90
C GLU A 101 15.13 -22.87 -10.86
N PRO A 102 15.97 -22.98 -9.82
CA PRO A 102 17.26 -22.29 -9.77
C PRO A 102 18.12 -22.65 -11.00
N GLY A 103 18.68 -21.64 -11.68
CA GLY A 103 19.51 -21.83 -12.87
C GLY A 103 18.74 -21.97 -14.19
N ALA A 104 17.41 -21.83 -14.17
CA ALA A 104 16.63 -21.72 -15.40
C ALA A 104 17.09 -20.52 -16.25
N ALA A 105 16.98 -20.66 -17.57
CA ALA A 105 17.22 -19.56 -18.49
C ALA A 105 16.23 -18.41 -18.23
N TRP A 106 16.61 -17.20 -18.61
CA TRP A 106 15.73 -16.03 -18.51
C TRP A 106 14.43 -16.27 -19.28
N GLN A 107 13.33 -16.27 -18.54
CA GLN A 107 11.99 -16.53 -19.08
C GLN A 107 10.96 -15.60 -18.45
N TRP A 108 9.91 -15.31 -19.20
CA TRP A 108 8.72 -14.66 -18.65
C TRP A 108 7.99 -15.63 -17.74
N LEU A 109 7.70 -15.19 -16.50
CA LEU A 109 6.90 -15.97 -15.56
C LEU A 109 5.45 -15.47 -15.58
N PRO A 110 4.46 -16.38 -15.59
CA PRO A 110 3.08 -15.97 -15.43
C PRO A 110 2.86 -15.38 -14.03
N ILE A 111 2.06 -14.33 -13.98
CA ILE A 111 1.60 -13.70 -12.74
C ILE A 111 0.17 -14.14 -12.47
N THR A 112 -0.17 -14.37 -11.20
CA THR A 112 -1.57 -14.56 -10.79
C THR A 112 -1.92 -13.55 -9.70
N TRP A 113 -3.14 -13.01 -9.76
CA TRP A 113 -3.66 -12.09 -8.76
C TRP A 113 -4.67 -12.83 -7.89
N GLN A 114 -4.52 -12.72 -6.58
CA GLN A 114 -5.42 -13.37 -5.61
C GLN A 114 -5.87 -12.36 -4.56
N PRO A 115 -7.17 -12.31 -4.23
CA PRO A 115 -7.66 -11.53 -3.10
C PRO A 115 -7.23 -12.22 -1.78
N LEU A 116 -7.02 -11.42 -0.73
CA LEU A 116 -6.81 -11.84 0.65
C LEU A 116 -7.99 -11.51 1.54
#